data_AF-U5H112-F1
#
_entry.id   AF-U5H112-F1
#
_cell.length_a   1.000
_cell.length_b   1.000
_cell.length_c   1.000
_cell.angle_alpha   90.00
_cell.angle_beta   90.00
_cell.angle_gamma   90.00
#
_symmetry.space_group_name_H-M   'P 1'
#
loop_
_entity.id
_entity.type
_entity.pdbx_description
1 polymer ?
#
loop_
_entity_poly.entity_id
_entity_poly.type
_entity_poly.pdbx_seq_one_letter_code
_entity_poly.pdbx_strand_id
1 'polypeptide(L)'
;MPIEGIVLQMKSMNIDSVANFPFPTPPDRHALREAEKTLINLGALEAKEGAKGASSHKITELGRSMSLFPLSPRFSKMIVAGRSNGCLPYVIAIVCALSVGDPFIREANLGDDEDELPDSEERKALSAAEIRHIRDPELRRKEELKVARKAFFESQKIHSALGQGASDVFKMLSVVGAYEYDGAKASFCNSSFVRVKAMEEIHKLRAQISRIVSTSYHGLDAGFHPQLPPPSTTQLKVLRQLLTSAFIDQVAIRKDLADKASPLSYAKTVSTRGVPYRAFGIDEDIFIHPSSTLFHQAPPEFVVFQEVMRTNKVWMKTVTKINPAWLPTLGRPMCTFSKPVETASTSLATKADPTMDGSTRKTIVTPRFGPGVGIELKPILMEQRLVKGRWVFV
;
A
#
# COMPACT_ATOMS: atom_id res chain seq x y z
N MET A 1 -12.31 9.72 11.99
CA MET A 1 -10.91 9.29 12.13
C MET A 1 -10.88 7.77 12.31
N PRO A 2 -9.93 7.06 11.72
CA PRO A 2 -9.76 5.62 11.94
C PRO A 2 -9.47 5.35 13.43
N ILE A 3 -10.26 4.49 14.08
CA ILE A 3 -10.16 4.23 15.54
C ILE A 3 -9.36 2.97 15.86
N GLU A 4 -8.86 2.25 14.86
CA GLU A 4 -8.11 1.01 15.04
C GLU A 4 -6.83 1.17 15.87
N GLY A 5 -6.19 2.35 15.85
CA GLY A 5 -5.05 2.64 16.71
C GLY A 5 -5.43 2.66 18.19
N ILE A 6 -6.59 3.23 18.52
CA ILE A 6 -7.13 3.28 19.89
C ILE A 6 -7.50 1.87 20.35
N VAL A 7 -8.20 1.11 19.49
CA VAL A 7 -8.58 -0.28 19.77
C VAL A 7 -7.34 -1.14 20.03
N LEU A 8 -6.29 -1.01 19.22
CA LEU A 8 -5.04 -1.73 19.43
C LEU A 8 -4.38 -1.36 20.77
N GLN A 9 -4.34 -0.07 21.12
CA GLN A 9 -3.78 0.39 22.38
C GLN A 9 -4.55 -0.16 23.59
N MET A 10 -5.88 -0.12 23.57
CA MET A 10 -6.71 -0.67 24.64
C MET A 10 -6.51 -2.18 24.80
N LYS A 11 -6.43 -2.91 23.68
CA LYS A 11 -6.13 -4.36 23.69
C LYS A 11 -4.74 -4.66 24.24
N SER A 12 -3.75 -3.79 23.99
CA SER A 12 -2.40 -3.91 24.57
C SER A 12 -2.39 -3.73 26.09
N MET A 13 -3.35 -2.96 26.63
CA MET A 13 -3.58 -2.76 28.07
C MET A 13 -4.47 -3.86 28.68
N ASN A 14 -4.68 -4.98 27.98
CA ASN A 14 -5.54 -6.10 28.39
C ASN A 14 -7.03 -5.74 28.59
N ILE A 15 -7.53 -4.75 27.86
CA ILE A 15 -8.98 -4.45 27.81
C ILE A 15 -9.61 -5.31 26.72
N ASP A 16 -10.19 -6.44 27.11
CA ASP A 16 -10.77 -7.40 26.17
C ASP A 16 -12.07 -6.91 25.53
N SER A 17 -12.94 -6.24 26.28
CA SER A 17 -14.21 -5.72 25.76
C SER A 17 -14.15 -4.21 25.56
N VAL A 18 -13.80 -3.80 24.34
CA VAL A 18 -13.73 -2.38 23.98
C VAL A 18 -15.12 -1.73 23.96
N ALA A 19 -16.16 -2.50 23.60
CA ALA A 19 -17.54 -2.00 23.55
C ALA A 19 -18.11 -1.60 24.92
N ASN A 20 -17.62 -2.20 26.01
CA ASN A 20 -18.06 -1.92 27.38
C ASN A 20 -17.20 -0.86 28.08
N PHE A 21 -16.20 -0.30 27.40
CA PHE A 21 -15.32 0.70 27.99
C PHE A 21 -16.06 2.03 28.20
N PRO A 22 -15.90 2.68 29.37
CA PRO A 22 -16.63 3.91 29.70
C PRO A 22 -16.03 5.14 29.01
N PHE A 23 -16.27 5.28 27.70
CA PHE A 23 -15.85 6.46 26.96
C PHE A 23 -16.67 7.69 27.37
N PRO A 24 -16.07 8.89 27.47
CA PRO A 24 -16.81 10.15 27.62
C PRO A 24 -17.82 10.36 26.48
N THR A 25 -17.45 9.94 25.27
CA THR A 25 -18.34 9.85 24.11
C THR A 25 -18.06 8.51 23.42
N PRO A 26 -18.97 7.53 23.48
CA PRO A 26 -18.73 6.22 22.92
C PRO A 26 -18.61 6.29 21.39
N PRO A 27 -17.59 5.64 20.80
CA PRO A 27 -17.50 5.53 19.35
C PRO A 27 -18.64 4.66 18.82
N ASP A 28 -18.95 4.84 17.54
CA ASP A 28 -19.96 4.04 16.87
C ASP A 28 -19.59 2.53 16.89
N ARG A 29 -20.59 1.68 17.15
CA ARG A 29 -20.42 0.23 17.27
C ARG A 29 -19.99 -0.40 15.95
N HIS A 30 -20.44 0.14 14.81
CA HIS A 30 -20.00 -0.33 13.50
C HIS A 30 -18.53 -0.01 13.29
N ALA A 31 -18.09 1.21 13.61
CA ALA A 31 -16.68 1.60 13.55
C ALA A 31 -15.77 0.71 14.43
N LEU A 32 -16.23 0.33 15.63
CA LEU A 32 -15.49 -0.59 16.51
C LEU A 32 -15.33 -1.98 15.89
N ARG A 33 -16.39 -2.52 15.28
CA ARG A 33 -16.35 -3.83 14.60
C ARG A 33 -15.43 -3.83 13.39
N GLU A 34 -15.48 -2.77 12.58
CA GLU A 34 -14.58 -2.62 11.43
C GLU A 34 -13.12 -2.46 11.87
N ALA A 35 -12.86 -1.71 12.95
CA ALA A 35 -11.52 -1.59 13.52
C ALA A 35 -10.97 -2.95 14.01
N GLU A 36 -11.77 -3.75 14.73
CA GLU A 36 -11.38 -5.11 15.14
C GLU A 36 -11.09 -6.00 13.92
N LYS A 37 -11.96 -5.96 12.91
CA LYS A 37 -11.78 -6.71 11.65
C LYS A 37 -10.51 -6.32 10.91
N THR A 38 -10.20 -5.02 10.79
CA THR A 38 -8.94 -4.54 10.22
C THR A 38 -7.75 -5.04 11.02
N LEU A 39 -7.80 -4.99 12.36
CA LEU A 39 -6.70 -5.49 13.20
C LEU A 39 -6.51 -7.02 13.10
N ILE A 40 -7.58 -7.79 12.91
CA ILE A 40 -7.52 -9.23 12.61
C ILE A 40 -6.88 -9.45 11.24
N ASN A 41 -7.28 -8.71 10.21
CA ASN A 41 -6.68 -8.80 8.87
C ASN A 41 -5.19 -8.43 8.88
N LEU A 42 -4.79 -7.49 9.74
CA LEU A 42 -3.40 -7.12 9.94
C LEU A 42 -2.61 -8.18 10.74
N GLY A 43 -3.27 -9.10 11.43
CA GLY A 43 -2.66 -10.11 12.29
C GLY A 43 -2.30 -9.60 13.69
N ALA A 44 -2.80 -8.41 14.07
CA ALA A 44 -2.58 -7.82 15.39
C ALA A 44 -3.49 -8.44 16.47
N LEU A 45 -4.64 -8.99 16.07
CA LEU A 45 -5.58 -9.70 16.94
C LEU A 45 -5.78 -11.13 16.44
N GLU A 46 -6.00 -12.07 17.36
CA GLU A 46 -6.37 -13.45 17.00
C GLU A 46 -7.79 -13.50 16.43
N ALA A 47 -8.00 -14.28 15.37
CA ALA A 47 -9.30 -14.46 14.73
C ALA A 47 -10.25 -15.43 15.48
N LYS A 48 -9.89 -15.90 16.69
CA LYS A 48 -10.71 -16.84 17.44
C LYS A 48 -11.91 -16.11 18.06
N GLU A 49 -13.11 -16.46 17.61
CA GLU A 49 -14.34 -16.11 18.32
C GLU A 49 -14.35 -16.81 19.67
N GLY A 50 -14.55 -16.04 20.75
CA GLY A 50 -14.72 -16.59 22.09
C GLY A 50 -15.94 -17.50 22.15
N ALA A 51 -15.86 -18.60 22.89
CA ALA A 51 -17.03 -19.39 23.24
C ALA A 51 -18.00 -18.50 24.04
N LYS A 52 -19.21 -18.27 23.50
CA LYS A 52 -20.31 -17.41 24.02
C LYS A 52 -20.32 -15.96 23.54
N GLY A 53 -20.50 -15.69 22.25
CA GLY A 53 -21.09 -14.44 21.72
C GLY A 53 -20.38 -13.10 22.05
N ALA A 54 -19.32 -13.12 22.84
CA ALA A 54 -18.49 -12.00 23.19
C ALA A 54 -17.24 -12.07 22.30
N SER A 55 -17.09 -11.06 21.44
CA SER A 55 -15.95 -10.88 20.53
C SER A 55 -14.68 -10.49 21.28
N SER A 56 -14.22 -11.34 22.20
CA SER A 56 -12.99 -11.14 22.96
C SER A 56 -11.78 -11.62 22.14
N HIS A 57 -11.40 -10.85 21.13
CA HIS A 57 -10.16 -11.10 20.39
C HIS A 57 -8.94 -10.69 21.23
N LYS A 58 -8.02 -11.63 21.48
CA LYS A 58 -6.76 -11.37 22.20
C LYS A 58 -5.71 -10.75 21.29
N ILE A 59 -4.84 -9.91 21.86
CA ILE A 59 -3.71 -9.30 21.15
C ILE A 59 -2.59 -10.31 20.89
N THR A 60 -2.07 -10.33 19.67
CA THR A 60 -0.94 -11.18 19.27
C THR A 60 0.40 -10.55 19.65
N GLU A 61 1.51 -11.29 19.57
CA GLU A 61 2.86 -10.75 19.75
C GLU A 61 3.19 -9.67 18.70
N LEU A 62 2.72 -9.88 17.46
CA LEU A 62 2.80 -8.88 16.39
C LEU A 62 2.01 -7.61 16.78
N GLY A 63 0.79 -7.76 17.31
CA GLY A 63 -0.03 -6.64 17.79
C GLY A 63 0.64 -5.86 18.92
N ARG A 64 1.26 -6.55 19.89
CA ARG A 64 2.04 -5.89 20.96
C ARG A 64 3.21 -5.09 20.39
N SER A 65 3.95 -5.67 19.46
CA SER A 65 5.06 -5.00 18.77
C SER A 65 4.59 -3.76 18.00
N MET A 66 3.39 -3.81 17.41
CA MET A 66 2.78 -2.68 16.69
C MET A 66 2.35 -1.54 17.62
N SER A 67 1.90 -1.85 18.85
CA SER A 67 1.46 -0.86 19.84
C SER A 67 2.57 0.04 20.39
N LEU A 68 3.83 -0.33 20.18
CA LEU A 68 5.00 0.48 20.60
C LEU A 68 5.18 1.76 19.76
N PHE A 69 4.53 1.85 18.60
CA PHE A 69 4.71 2.95 17.66
C PHE A 69 3.53 3.92 17.69
N PRO A 70 3.78 5.25 17.72
CA PRO A 70 2.74 6.28 17.67
C PRO A 70 2.24 6.51 16.24
N LEU A 71 1.85 5.43 15.54
CA LEU A 71 1.45 5.43 14.13
C LEU A 71 0.18 4.59 13.94
N SER A 72 -0.46 4.73 12.77
CA SER A 72 -1.54 3.82 12.38
C SER A 72 -1.06 2.37 12.41
N PRO A 73 -1.86 1.40 12.89
CA PRO A 73 -1.51 -0.02 12.89
C PRO A 73 -1.01 -0.55 11.53
N ARG A 74 -1.51 -0.01 10.41
CA ARG A 74 -1.03 -0.38 9.07
C ARG A 74 0.46 -0.07 8.90
N PHE A 75 0.86 1.13 9.28
CA PHE A 75 2.25 1.58 9.21
C PHE A 75 3.14 0.91 10.26
N SER A 76 2.62 0.69 11.47
CA SER A 76 3.33 -0.07 12.50
C SER A 76 3.62 -1.50 12.04
N LYS A 77 2.67 -2.16 11.36
CA LYS A 77 2.88 -3.48 10.75
C LYS A 77 4.00 -3.45 9.72
N MET A 78 4.05 -2.42 8.86
CA MET A 78 5.12 -2.29 7.88
C MET A 78 6.50 -2.22 8.54
N ILE A 79 6.65 -1.41 9.59
CA ILE A 79 7.91 -1.27 10.32
C ILE A 79 8.32 -2.60 10.97
N VAL A 80 7.39 -3.28 11.64
CA VAL A 80 7.67 -4.55 12.32
C VAL A 80 8.04 -5.65 11.32
N ALA A 81 7.33 -5.75 10.19
CA ALA A 81 7.63 -6.74 9.14
C ALA A 81 8.87 -6.38 8.29
N GLY A 82 9.19 -5.10 8.18
CA GLY A 82 10.31 -4.54 7.42
C GLY A 82 11.68 -4.67 8.07
N ARG A 83 11.78 -5.37 9.22
CA ARG A 83 13.05 -5.65 9.92
C ARG A 83 13.99 -6.57 9.13
N SER A 84 13.46 -7.31 8.16
CA SER A 84 14.22 -8.25 7.32
C SER A 84 14.84 -7.56 6.08
N ASN A 85 15.85 -8.19 5.48
CA ASN A 85 16.44 -7.81 4.19
C ASN A 85 17.04 -6.39 4.09
N GLY A 86 17.38 -5.77 5.22
CA GLY A 86 17.98 -4.42 5.25
C GLY A 86 17.07 -3.34 4.64
N CYS A 87 15.74 -3.54 4.63
CA CYS A 87 14.80 -2.60 4.02
C CYS A 87 14.20 -1.59 5.01
N LEU A 88 14.55 -1.71 6.30
CA LEU A 88 13.99 -0.91 7.39
C LEU A 88 14.10 0.61 7.18
N PRO A 89 15.25 1.19 6.75
CA PRO A 89 15.34 2.63 6.53
C PRO A 89 14.41 3.14 5.41
N TYR A 90 14.22 2.34 4.36
CA TYR A 90 13.28 2.65 3.27
C TYR A 90 11.83 2.55 3.73
N VAL A 91 11.50 1.55 4.55
CA VAL A 91 10.16 1.40 5.14
C VAL A 91 9.83 2.59 6.03
N ILE A 92 10.77 3.04 6.88
CA ILE A 92 10.59 4.23 7.72
C ILE A 92 10.36 5.46 6.84
N ALA A 93 11.15 5.66 5.78
CA ALA A 93 10.96 6.78 4.85
C ALA A 93 9.58 6.75 4.17
N ILE A 94 9.14 5.57 3.70
CA ILE A 94 7.81 5.36 3.11
C ILE A 94 6.72 5.69 4.12
N VAL A 95 6.79 5.13 5.32
CA VAL A 95 5.78 5.32 6.37
C VAL A 95 5.66 6.78 6.77
N CYS A 96 6.79 7.49 6.91
CA CYS A 96 6.78 8.91 7.25
C CYS A 96 6.16 9.75 6.11
N ALA A 97 6.53 9.46 4.86
CA ALA A 97 5.93 10.13 3.69
C ALA A 97 4.41 9.89 3.61
N LEU A 98 3.96 8.66 3.82
CA LEU A 98 2.54 8.30 3.80
C LEU A 98 1.75 8.91 4.98
N SER A 99 2.41 9.13 6.12
CA SER A 99 1.79 9.72 7.32
C SER A 99 1.60 11.23 7.19
N VAL A 100 2.56 11.93 6.57
CA VAL A 100 2.45 13.38 6.28
C VAL A 100 1.54 13.64 5.08
N GLY A 101 1.52 12.71 4.13
CA GLY A 101 0.73 12.79 2.90
C GLY A 101 1.55 13.24 1.69
N ASP A 102 0.89 13.31 0.54
CA ASP A 102 1.53 13.52 -0.78
C ASP A 102 2.41 14.79 -0.84
N PRO A 103 3.75 14.69 -0.88
CA PRO A 103 4.62 15.87 -0.82
C PRO A 103 4.60 16.70 -2.13
N PHE A 104 4.06 16.16 -3.22
CA PHE A 104 4.09 16.81 -4.52
C PHE A 104 3.08 17.97 -4.62
N ILE A 105 3.48 19.03 -5.33
CA ILE A 105 2.58 20.11 -5.70
C ILE A 105 1.68 19.61 -6.84
N ARG A 106 0.39 20.00 -6.81
CA ARG A 106 -0.56 19.63 -7.86
C ARG A 106 -0.37 20.47 -9.11
N GLU A 107 -0.64 19.87 -10.28
CA GLU A 107 -0.60 20.54 -11.58
C GLU A 107 -1.47 21.80 -11.62
N ALA A 108 -2.65 21.77 -11.00
CA ALA A 108 -3.55 22.94 -10.92
C ALA A 108 -2.91 24.17 -10.26
N ASN A 109 -1.91 23.99 -9.40
CA ASN A 109 -1.22 25.11 -8.75
C ASN A 109 -0.20 25.80 -9.68
N LEU A 110 0.11 25.21 -10.84
CA LEU A 110 1.00 25.78 -11.85
C LEU A 110 0.26 26.71 -12.85
N GLY A 111 -1.03 26.98 -12.64
CA GLY A 111 -1.86 27.88 -13.45
C GLY A 111 -2.67 27.12 -14.50
N ASP A 112 -3.99 27.36 -14.51
CA ASP A 112 -4.93 26.85 -15.52
C ASP A 112 -4.69 27.53 -16.86
N ASP A 113 -4.49 26.72 -17.89
CA ASP A 113 -4.93 27.00 -19.25
C ASP A 113 -5.54 25.66 -19.66
N GLU A 114 -6.87 25.54 -19.57
CA GLU A 114 -7.62 24.31 -19.82
C GLU A 114 -7.58 23.84 -21.29
N ASP A 115 -6.97 24.60 -22.23
CA ASP A 115 -7.16 24.40 -23.67
C ASP A 115 -5.90 24.18 -24.53
N GLU A 116 -4.72 23.90 -23.97
CA GLU A 116 -3.58 23.41 -24.77
C GLU A 116 -3.12 22.04 -24.27
N LEU A 117 -3.75 20.99 -24.81
CA LEU A 117 -3.00 19.75 -25.07
C LEU A 117 -1.71 20.14 -25.78
N PRO A 118 -0.56 19.48 -25.51
CA PRO A 118 0.64 19.74 -26.29
C PRO A 118 0.31 19.37 -27.73
N ASP A 119 0.02 20.38 -28.56
CA ASP A 119 0.02 20.21 -30.00
C ASP A 119 1.34 19.53 -30.34
N SER A 120 1.24 18.50 -31.17
CA SER A 120 2.32 17.62 -31.62
C SER A 120 3.45 18.33 -32.37
N GLU A 121 3.50 19.66 -32.34
CA GLU A 121 4.64 20.45 -32.78
C GLU A 121 5.62 20.59 -31.62
N GLU A 122 6.76 19.90 -31.71
CA GLU A 122 7.98 20.19 -30.95
C GLU A 122 8.46 21.63 -31.24
N ARG A 123 7.74 22.65 -30.78
CA ARG A 123 8.29 24.01 -30.71
C ARG A 123 9.40 23.96 -29.67
N LYS A 124 10.63 24.25 -30.11
CA LYS A 124 11.81 24.34 -29.24
C LYS A 124 11.45 25.19 -28.02
N ALA A 125 11.62 24.62 -26.83
CA ALA A 125 11.49 25.37 -25.59
C ALA A 125 12.49 26.54 -25.65
N LEU A 126 11.96 27.77 -25.63
CA LEU A 126 12.77 28.98 -25.63
C LEU A 126 13.66 28.99 -24.38
N SER A 127 14.90 29.42 -24.55
CA SER A 127 15.83 29.60 -23.44
C SER A 127 15.35 30.73 -22.53
N ALA A 128 15.79 30.71 -21.26
CA ALA A 128 15.48 31.77 -20.30
C ALA A 128 15.94 33.16 -20.78
N ALA A 129 16.93 33.24 -21.68
CA ALA A 129 17.39 34.47 -22.30
C ALA A 129 16.42 34.98 -23.38
N GLU A 130 15.88 34.08 -24.21
CA GLU A 130 14.91 34.40 -25.26
C GLU A 130 13.56 34.84 -24.66
N ILE A 131 13.11 34.19 -23.58
CA ILE A 131 11.87 34.54 -22.87
C ILE A 131 11.93 35.97 -22.29
N ARG A 132 13.11 36.41 -21.81
CA ARG A 132 13.31 37.78 -21.31
C ARG A 132 13.21 38.85 -22.40
N HIS A 133 13.40 38.48 -23.68
CA HIS A 133 13.35 39.40 -24.82
C HIS A 133 11.95 39.51 -25.43
N ILE A 134 10.99 38.71 -24.95
CA ILE A 134 9.59 38.82 -25.37
C ILE A 134 9.02 40.14 -24.81
N ARG A 135 8.62 41.04 -25.72
CA ARG A 135 8.06 42.36 -25.39
C ARG A 135 6.64 42.31 -24.86
N ASP A 136 5.88 41.30 -25.26
CA ASP A 136 4.50 41.10 -24.82
C ASP A 136 4.46 40.40 -23.45
N PRO A 137 3.91 41.06 -22.40
CA PRO A 137 3.86 40.48 -21.06
C PRO A 137 2.97 39.23 -20.97
N GLU A 138 1.91 39.12 -21.78
CA GLU A 138 1.02 37.95 -21.76
C GLU A 138 1.71 36.75 -22.40
N LEU A 139 2.34 36.94 -23.56
CA LEU A 139 3.10 35.91 -24.25
C LEU A 139 4.28 35.42 -23.40
N ARG A 140 4.98 36.34 -22.74
CA ARG A 140 6.07 36.00 -21.83
C ARG A 140 5.59 35.12 -20.67
N ARG A 141 4.47 35.48 -20.03
CA ARG A 141 3.89 34.68 -18.95
C ARG A 141 3.48 33.28 -19.43
N LYS A 142 2.87 33.17 -20.62
CA LYS A 142 2.49 31.88 -21.22
C LYS A 142 3.71 30.99 -21.47
N GLU A 143 4.80 31.53 -21.99
CA GLU A 143 6.04 30.78 -22.20
C GLU A 143 6.74 30.41 -20.88
N GLU A 144 6.75 31.30 -19.88
CA GLU A 144 7.23 30.98 -18.52
C GLU A 144 6.45 29.82 -17.88
N LEU A 145 5.13 29.79 -18.04
CA LEU A 145 4.27 28.70 -17.57
C LEU A 145 4.56 27.38 -18.32
N LYS A 146 4.77 27.42 -19.63
CA LYS A 146 5.14 26.22 -20.42
C LYS A 146 6.49 25.64 -19.96
N VAL A 147 7.49 26.48 -19.73
CA VAL A 147 8.79 26.03 -19.20
C VAL A 147 8.63 25.44 -17.80
N ALA A 148 7.86 26.08 -16.93
CA ALA A 148 7.57 25.56 -15.59
C ALA A 148 6.84 24.20 -15.63
N ARG A 149 5.83 24.04 -16.49
CA ARG A 149 5.13 22.76 -16.72
C ARG A 149 6.08 21.69 -17.25
N LYS A 150 6.95 22.02 -18.20
CA LYS A 150 7.95 21.08 -18.73
C LYS A 150 8.91 20.61 -17.62
N ALA A 151 9.45 21.54 -16.83
CA ALA A 151 10.31 21.22 -15.70
C ALA A 151 9.60 20.38 -14.64
N PHE A 152 8.31 20.66 -14.39
CA PHE A 152 7.48 19.86 -13.51
C PHE A 152 7.38 18.41 -13.99
N PHE A 153 6.96 18.17 -15.24
CA PHE A 153 6.83 16.81 -15.77
C PHE A 153 8.17 16.06 -15.84
N GLU A 154 9.26 16.78 -16.11
CA GLU A 154 10.61 16.20 -16.08
C GLU A 154 10.99 15.73 -14.67
N SER A 155 10.80 16.57 -13.66
CA SER A 155 11.02 16.21 -12.25
C SER A 155 10.14 15.01 -11.83
N GLN A 156 8.86 15.03 -12.19
CA GLN A 156 7.92 13.94 -11.90
C GLN A 156 8.37 12.62 -12.57
N LYS A 157 8.88 12.68 -13.80
CA LYS A 157 9.39 11.52 -14.54
C LYS A 157 10.64 10.92 -13.88
N ILE A 158 11.57 11.76 -13.40
CA ILE A 158 12.77 11.32 -12.68
C ILE A 158 12.37 10.52 -11.43
N HIS A 159 11.46 11.05 -10.61
CA HIS A 159 11.04 10.36 -9.39
C HIS A 159 10.20 9.11 -9.66
N SER A 160 9.43 9.09 -10.76
CA SER A 160 8.63 7.93 -11.18
C SER A 160 9.47 6.78 -11.77
N ALA A 161 10.75 7.02 -12.10
CA ALA A 161 11.62 5.98 -12.67
C ALA A 161 11.94 4.87 -11.66
N LEU A 162 11.89 5.15 -10.35
CA LEU A 162 12.18 4.16 -9.32
C LEU A 162 11.17 3.02 -9.36
N GLY A 163 11.66 1.78 -9.53
CA GLY A 163 10.81 0.59 -9.62
C GLY A 163 9.94 0.55 -10.87
N GLN A 164 10.40 1.16 -11.98
CA GLN A 164 9.73 1.15 -13.28
C GLN A 164 8.29 1.69 -13.23
N GLY A 165 8.03 2.69 -12.38
CA GLY A 165 6.72 3.30 -12.21
C GLY A 165 5.65 2.36 -11.65
N ALA A 166 6.03 1.26 -10.99
CA ALA A 166 5.11 0.27 -10.46
C ALA A 166 4.32 0.72 -9.21
N SER A 167 4.69 1.84 -8.58
CA SER A 167 4.09 2.32 -7.33
C SER A 167 4.25 3.83 -7.16
N ASP A 168 3.16 4.49 -6.76
CA ASP A 168 3.18 5.90 -6.33
C ASP A 168 4.03 6.08 -5.06
N VAL A 169 4.12 5.04 -4.23
CA VAL A 169 4.90 5.06 -3.00
C VAL A 169 6.40 5.11 -3.29
N PHE A 170 6.86 4.50 -4.39
CA PHE A 170 8.26 4.58 -4.81
C PHE A 170 8.63 5.94 -5.36
N LYS A 171 7.70 6.62 -6.01
CA LYS A 171 7.87 8.02 -6.39
C LYS A 171 8.09 8.90 -5.16
N MET A 172 7.31 8.71 -4.08
CA MET A 172 7.53 9.40 -2.81
C MET A 172 8.86 9.01 -2.15
N LEU A 173 9.24 7.73 -2.16
CA LEU A 173 10.53 7.29 -1.63
C LEU A 173 11.71 7.94 -2.39
N SER A 174 11.61 8.04 -3.71
CA SER A 174 12.64 8.66 -4.56
C SER A 174 12.86 10.13 -4.20
N VAL A 175 11.78 10.90 -4.01
CA VAL A 175 11.91 12.32 -3.67
C VAL A 175 12.43 12.54 -2.25
N VAL A 176 12.05 11.68 -1.29
CA VAL A 176 12.60 11.71 0.07
C VAL A 176 14.09 11.38 0.08
N GLY A 177 14.51 10.35 -0.67
CA GLY A 177 15.93 10.02 -0.81
C GLY A 177 16.74 11.15 -1.44
N ALA A 178 16.22 11.76 -2.51
CA ALA A 178 16.87 12.87 -3.21
C ALA A 178 16.98 14.14 -2.33
N TYR A 179 15.92 14.47 -1.58
CA TYR A 179 15.91 15.62 -0.66
C TYR A 179 16.96 15.49 0.44
N GLU A 180 17.11 14.30 1.01
CA GLU A 180 18.08 14.05 2.08
C GLU A 180 19.52 14.00 1.54
N TYR A 181 19.69 13.52 0.31
CA TYR A 181 20.98 13.57 -0.39
C TYR A 181 21.44 15.00 -0.66
N ASP A 182 20.54 15.93 -1.02
CA ASP A 182 20.87 17.35 -1.17
C ASP A 182 21.07 18.10 0.17
N GLY A 183 20.91 17.41 1.29
CA GLY A 183 21.11 17.95 2.63
C GLY A 183 19.91 18.73 3.15
N ALA A 184 18.69 18.31 2.80
CA ALA A 184 17.43 18.86 3.31
C ALA A 184 17.25 20.38 3.07
N LYS A 185 17.59 20.84 1.86
CA LYS A 185 17.50 22.26 1.48
C LYS A 185 16.14 22.62 0.89
N ALA A 186 15.64 23.80 1.25
CA ALA A 186 14.42 24.36 0.65
C ALA A 186 14.57 24.65 -0.86
N SER A 187 15.80 24.91 -1.35
CA SER A 187 16.07 25.12 -2.77
C SER A 187 15.70 23.90 -3.61
N PHE A 188 16.00 22.69 -3.12
CA PHE A 188 15.61 21.44 -3.77
C PHE A 188 14.10 21.30 -3.88
N CYS A 189 13.36 21.69 -2.83
CA CYS A 189 11.92 21.59 -2.84
C CYS A 189 11.28 22.42 -3.96
N ASN A 190 11.82 23.62 -4.20
CA ASN A 190 11.36 24.49 -5.28
C ASN A 190 11.71 23.94 -6.66
N SER A 191 12.90 23.38 -6.85
CA SER A 191 13.31 22.79 -8.15
C SER A 191 12.57 21.49 -8.47
N SER A 192 12.22 20.72 -7.44
CA SER A 192 11.57 19.41 -7.59
C SER A 192 10.05 19.48 -7.41
N PHE A 193 9.48 20.69 -7.32
CA PHE A 193 8.05 20.94 -7.17
C PHE A 193 7.38 20.16 -6.01
N VAL A 194 8.05 20.14 -4.85
CA VAL A 194 7.55 19.55 -3.61
C VAL A 194 7.35 20.57 -2.51
N ARG A 195 6.43 20.27 -1.60
CA ARG A 195 6.05 21.16 -0.50
C ARG A 195 7.13 21.17 0.59
N VAL A 196 7.78 22.32 0.80
CA VAL A 196 8.87 22.50 1.79
C VAL A 196 8.47 22.00 3.19
N LYS A 197 7.31 22.47 3.71
CA LYS A 197 6.82 22.09 5.04
C LYS A 197 6.61 20.58 5.19
N ALA A 198 6.07 19.94 4.15
CA ALA A 198 5.86 18.49 4.16
C ALA A 198 7.19 17.74 4.22
N MET A 199 8.20 18.18 3.46
CA MET A 199 9.53 17.55 3.47
C MET A 199 10.25 17.73 4.81
N GLU A 200 10.13 18.90 5.45
CA GLU A 200 10.66 19.12 6.80
C GLU A 200 9.97 18.24 7.85
N GLU A 201 8.65 18.10 7.77
CA GLU A 201 7.88 17.20 8.65
C GLU A 201 8.27 15.73 8.44
N ILE A 202 8.43 15.30 7.19
CA ILE A 202 8.90 13.94 6.86
C ILE A 202 10.29 13.71 7.46
N HIS A 203 11.23 14.65 7.30
CA HIS A 203 12.57 14.54 7.86
C HIS A 203 12.54 14.39 9.39
N LYS A 204 11.79 15.25 10.09
CA LYS A 204 11.64 15.20 11.56
C LYS A 204 10.98 13.89 12.01
N LEU A 205 9.93 13.45 11.32
CA LEU A 205 9.21 12.22 11.66
C LEU A 205 10.10 10.98 11.44
N ARG A 206 10.92 10.96 10.37
CA ARG A 206 11.90 9.89 10.13
C ARG A 206 12.90 9.78 11.27
N ALA A 207 13.44 10.91 11.75
CA ALA A 207 14.37 10.92 12.88
C ALA A 207 13.72 10.37 14.16
N GLN A 208 12.48 10.78 14.45
CA GLN A 208 11.72 10.32 15.61
C GLN A 208 11.43 8.82 15.56
N ILE A 209 10.90 8.31 14.44
CA ILE A 209 10.58 6.89 14.29
C ILE A 209 11.85 6.05 14.31
N SER A 210 12.94 6.47 13.67
CA SER A 210 14.22 5.75 13.71
C SER A 210 14.76 5.63 15.13
N ARG A 211 14.62 6.68 15.95
CA ARG A 211 14.99 6.65 17.37
C ARG A 211 14.13 5.68 18.17
N ILE A 212 12.80 5.68 17.95
CA ILE A 212 11.89 4.75 18.62
C ILE A 212 12.24 3.31 18.25
N VAL A 213 12.44 3.01 16.96
CA VAL A 213 12.81 1.66 16.51
C VAL A 213 14.14 1.20 17.12
N SER A 214 15.14 2.08 17.17
CA SER A 214 16.45 1.80 17.78
C SER A 214 16.35 1.56 19.30
N THR A 215 15.40 2.23 19.96
CA THR A 215 15.15 2.06 21.40
C THR A 215 14.40 0.76 21.69
N SER A 216 13.38 0.44 20.88
CA SER A 216 12.53 -0.74 21.06
C SER A 216 13.21 -2.06 20.66
N TYR A 217 14.17 -2.02 19.74
CA TYR A 217 14.87 -3.21 19.26
C TYR A 217 16.39 -3.02 19.31
N HIS A 218 17.04 -3.64 20.29
CA HIS A 218 18.49 -3.66 20.39
C HIS A 218 19.12 -4.51 19.27
N GLY A 219 20.23 -4.04 18.70
CA GLY A 219 21.03 -4.80 17.72
C GLY A 219 20.56 -4.74 16.26
N LEU A 220 19.56 -3.93 15.93
CA LEU A 220 19.21 -3.62 14.54
C LEU A 220 19.87 -2.31 14.12
N ASP A 221 20.41 -2.28 12.89
CA ASP A 221 20.81 -1.05 12.22
C ASP A 221 19.56 -0.27 11.77
N ALA A 222 18.81 0.20 12.75
CA ALA A 222 17.64 1.06 12.61
C ALA A 222 18.01 2.55 12.76
N GLY A 223 19.31 2.86 12.77
CA GLY A 223 19.82 4.21 12.90
C GLY A 223 19.25 5.13 11.84
N PHE A 224 19.13 6.42 12.16
CA PHE A 224 18.80 7.43 11.17
C PHE A 224 19.97 7.54 10.19
N HIS A 225 19.78 6.99 8.99
CA HIS A 225 20.70 7.16 7.86
C HIS A 225 20.23 8.35 7.03
N PRO A 226 20.93 9.51 7.07
CA PRO A 226 20.52 10.68 6.31
C PRO A 226 20.60 10.39 4.81
N GLN A 227 21.69 9.77 4.36
CA GLN A 227 21.89 9.41 2.97
C GLN A 227 21.46 7.97 2.72
N LEU A 228 20.23 7.82 2.22
CA LEU A 228 19.72 6.52 1.79
C LEU A 228 20.19 6.21 0.37
N PRO A 229 20.95 5.13 0.13
CA PRO A 229 21.26 4.70 -1.22
C PRO A 229 19.97 4.24 -1.94
N PRO A 230 19.93 4.23 -3.29
CA PRO A 230 18.80 3.67 -4.00
C PRO A 230 18.59 2.18 -3.67
N PRO A 231 17.34 1.73 -3.43
CA PRO A 231 17.06 0.34 -3.08
C PRO A 231 17.33 -0.62 -4.25
N SER A 232 17.76 -1.84 -3.92
CA SER A 232 17.95 -2.91 -4.91
C SER A 232 16.61 -3.44 -5.45
N THR A 233 16.65 -4.15 -6.57
CA THR A 233 15.46 -4.78 -7.18
C THR A 233 14.77 -5.77 -6.23
N THR A 234 15.54 -6.53 -5.45
CA THR A 234 15.03 -7.42 -4.40
C THR A 234 14.35 -6.63 -3.29
N GLN A 235 14.97 -5.55 -2.82
CA GLN A 235 14.39 -4.67 -1.80
C GLN A 235 13.08 -4.05 -2.29
N LEU A 236 13.02 -3.56 -3.53
CA LEU A 236 11.78 -3.04 -4.14
C LEU A 236 10.67 -4.10 -4.17
N LYS A 237 10.98 -5.37 -4.45
CA LYS A 237 9.99 -6.45 -4.38
C LYS A 237 9.47 -6.67 -2.96
N VAL A 238 10.38 -6.69 -1.97
CA VAL A 238 10.02 -6.82 -0.55
C VAL A 238 9.17 -5.63 -0.07
N LEU A 239 9.52 -4.40 -0.44
CA LEU A 239 8.75 -3.20 -0.10
C LEU A 239 7.31 -3.27 -0.64
N ARG A 240 7.09 -3.77 -1.86
CA ARG A 240 5.73 -4.00 -2.38
C ARG A 240 4.99 -5.08 -1.61
N GLN A 241 5.66 -6.14 -1.18
CA GLN A 241 5.04 -7.17 -0.34
C GLN A 241 4.65 -6.59 1.03
N LEU A 242 5.49 -5.76 1.64
CA LEU A 242 5.19 -5.08 2.89
C LEU A 242 3.98 -4.15 2.76
N LEU A 243 3.94 -3.32 1.71
CA LEU A 243 2.77 -2.48 1.38
C LEU A 243 1.51 -3.34 1.21
N THR A 244 1.60 -4.45 0.46
CA THR A 244 0.48 -5.39 0.28
C THR A 244 -0.02 -5.94 1.62
N SER A 245 0.91 -6.29 2.53
CA SER A 245 0.55 -6.85 3.83
C SER A 245 -0.16 -5.86 4.76
N ALA A 246 0.13 -4.56 4.61
CA ALA A 246 -0.42 -3.48 5.43
C ALA A 246 -1.78 -2.98 4.92
N PHE A 247 -2.04 -3.12 3.63
CA PHE A 247 -3.25 -2.68 2.95
C PHE A 247 -3.97 -3.85 2.30
N ILE A 248 -3.97 -5.00 2.99
CA ILE A 248 -4.49 -6.27 2.46
C ILE A 248 -6.01 -6.24 2.22
N ASP A 249 -6.73 -5.44 2.97
CA ASP A 249 -8.17 -5.17 2.80
C ASP A 249 -8.46 -4.12 1.72
N GLN A 250 -7.44 -3.40 1.23
CA GLN A 250 -7.55 -2.36 0.21
C GLN A 250 -6.90 -2.82 -1.11
N VAL A 251 -7.34 -3.97 -1.59
CA VAL A 251 -6.93 -4.55 -2.87
C VAL A 251 -8.01 -4.30 -3.91
N ALA A 252 -7.62 -3.79 -5.06
CA ALA A 252 -8.46 -3.60 -6.23
C ALA A 252 -8.02 -4.50 -7.37
N ILE A 253 -9.00 -5.02 -8.11
CA ILE A 253 -8.82 -6.02 -9.16
C ILE A 253 -9.50 -5.50 -10.42
N ARG A 254 -8.81 -5.64 -11.56
CA ARG A 254 -9.35 -5.17 -12.84
C ARG A 254 -10.69 -5.85 -13.13
N LYS A 255 -11.70 -5.07 -13.52
CA LYS A 255 -13.10 -5.55 -13.55
C LYS A 255 -13.32 -6.74 -14.49
N ASP A 256 -12.61 -6.81 -15.61
CA ASP A 256 -12.62 -7.95 -16.54
C ASP A 256 -12.18 -9.27 -15.90
N LEU A 257 -11.29 -9.22 -14.90
CA LEU A 257 -10.83 -10.39 -14.15
C LEU A 257 -11.73 -10.74 -12.97
N ALA A 258 -12.35 -9.73 -12.35
CA ALA A 258 -13.27 -9.94 -11.25
C ALA A 258 -14.60 -10.54 -11.73
N ASP A 259 -15.15 -10.01 -12.83
CA ASP A 259 -16.42 -10.42 -13.39
C ASP A 259 -16.19 -11.32 -14.61
N LYS A 260 -16.03 -12.64 -14.40
CA LYS A 260 -15.79 -13.64 -15.47
C LYS A 260 -16.85 -13.65 -16.59
N ALA A 261 -18.03 -13.08 -16.34
CA ALA A 261 -19.12 -12.96 -17.31
C ALA A 261 -19.01 -11.72 -18.21
N SER A 262 -18.07 -10.80 -17.92
CA SER A 262 -17.92 -9.57 -18.70
C SER A 262 -17.34 -9.87 -20.09
N PRO A 263 -17.96 -9.37 -21.18
CA PRO A 263 -17.41 -9.53 -22.53
C PRO A 263 -16.22 -8.60 -22.80
N LEU A 264 -15.94 -7.64 -21.90
CA LEU A 264 -14.87 -6.66 -22.05
C LEU A 264 -13.56 -7.23 -21.50
N SER A 265 -12.48 -7.09 -22.27
CA SER A 265 -11.12 -7.43 -21.82
C SER A 265 -10.20 -6.22 -21.94
N TYR A 266 -9.45 -5.95 -20.87
CA TYR A 266 -8.49 -4.84 -20.82
C TYR A 266 -7.04 -5.32 -20.88
N ALA A 267 -6.80 -6.60 -21.22
CA ALA A 267 -5.48 -7.20 -21.21
C ALA A 267 -4.51 -6.60 -22.25
N LYS A 268 -5.03 -6.11 -23.38
CA LYS A 268 -4.24 -5.49 -24.47
C LYS A 268 -4.26 -3.95 -24.42
N THR A 269 -4.87 -3.36 -23.41
CA THR A 269 -4.98 -1.91 -23.29
C THR A 269 -3.62 -1.31 -22.94
N VAL A 270 -3.24 -0.24 -23.64
CA VAL A 270 -1.93 0.42 -23.45
C VAL A 270 -1.94 1.39 -22.27
N SER A 271 -3.11 1.94 -21.91
CA SER A 271 -3.28 2.94 -20.86
C SER A 271 -4.36 2.53 -19.86
N THR A 272 -4.21 2.93 -18.60
CA THR A 272 -5.19 2.64 -17.55
C THR A 272 -6.38 3.63 -17.55
N ARG A 273 -6.34 4.64 -18.42
CA ARG A 273 -7.41 5.64 -18.56
C ARG A 273 -8.76 4.96 -18.87
N GLY A 274 -9.71 5.15 -17.96
CA GLY A 274 -11.07 4.64 -18.12
C GLY A 274 -11.23 3.14 -17.88
N VAL A 275 -10.19 2.44 -17.39
CA VAL A 275 -10.27 1.02 -17.04
C VAL A 275 -10.85 0.88 -15.62
N PRO A 276 -12.01 0.22 -15.46
CA PRO A 276 -12.64 0.05 -14.16
C PRO A 276 -11.99 -1.08 -13.36
N TYR A 277 -11.93 -0.89 -12.05
CA TYR A 277 -11.51 -1.87 -11.06
C TYR A 277 -12.63 -2.09 -10.04
N ARG A 278 -12.57 -3.23 -9.36
CA ARG A 278 -13.43 -3.60 -8.24
C ARG A 278 -12.58 -3.77 -6.98
N ALA A 279 -13.02 -3.19 -5.87
CA ALA A 279 -12.38 -3.36 -4.55
C ALA A 279 -13.36 -3.93 -3.54
N PHE A 280 -12.84 -4.45 -2.42
CA PHE A 280 -13.69 -4.95 -1.35
C PHE A 280 -14.38 -3.81 -0.60
N GLY A 281 -15.67 -3.99 -0.32
CA GLY A 281 -16.47 -2.99 0.41
C GLY A 281 -16.81 -1.74 -0.40
N ILE A 282 -16.59 -1.75 -1.72
CA ILE A 282 -16.97 -0.69 -2.64
C ILE A 282 -17.78 -1.33 -3.76
N ASP A 283 -19.04 -0.92 -3.89
CA ASP A 283 -19.95 -1.48 -4.88
C ASP A 283 -19.79 -0.79 -6.25
N GLU A 284 -19.32 0.45 -6.26
CA GLU A 284 -19.09 1.23 -7.47
C GLU A 284 -17.79 0.85 -8.19
N ASP A 285 -17.75 1.11 -9.50
CA ASP A 285 -16.50 1.00 -10.27
C ASP A 285 -15.50 2.07 -9.81
N ILE A 286 -14.28 1.64 -9.50
CA ILE A 286 -13.19 2.51 -9.08
C ILE A 286 -12.11 2.62 -10.15
N PHE A 287 -11.45 3.77 -10.24
CA PHE A 287 -10.47 4.08 -11.29
C PHE A 287 -9.16 4.58 -10.69
N ILE A 288 -8.02 4.29 -11.35
CA ILE A 288 -6.72 4.85 -10.92
C ILE A 288 -6.75 6.36 -11.13
N HIS A 289 -6.40 7.13 -10.08
CA HIS A 289 -6.39 8.58 -10.14
C HIS A 289 -5.37 9.11 -11.17
N PRO A 290 -5.67 10.20 -11.92
CA PRO A 290 -4.76 10.75 -12.94
C PRO A 290 -3.36 11.10 -12.45
N SER A 291 -3.21 11.47 -11.18
CA SER A 291 -1.92 11.80 -10.58
C SER A 291 -1.02 10.59 -10.31
N SER A 292 -1.52 9.35 -10.50
CA SER A 292 -0.76 8.12 -10.25
C SER A 292 0.23 7.86 -11.38
N THR A 293 1.40 7.31 -11.05
CA THR A 293 2.40 6.87 -12.04
C THR A 293 1.87 5.79 -12.97
N LEU A 294 0.85 5.04 -12.53
CA LEU A 294 0.23 3.95 -13.28
C LEU A 294 -0.83 4.42 -14.29
N PHE A 295 -1.28 5.69 -14.22
CA PHE A 295 -2.43 6.15 -15.00
C PHE A 295 -2.25 6.03 -16.52
N HIS A 296 -1.04 6.33 -17.01
CA HIS A 296 -0.68 6.25 -18.43
C HIS A 296 0.01 4.94 -18.83
N GLN A 297 0.04 3.94 -17.93
CA GLN A 297 0.68 2.65 -18.17
C GLN A 297 -0.37 1.56 -18.46
N ALA A 298 0.11 0.39 -18.91
CA ALA A 298 -0.73 -0.78 -19.09
C ALA A 298 -1.41 -1.18 -17.77
N PRO A 299 -2.74 -1.42 -17.76
CA PRO A 299 -3.52 -1.59 -16.55
C PRO A 299 -3.12 -2.86 -15.80
N PRO A 300 -2.55 -2.75 -14.58
CA PRO A 300 -2.19 -3.90 -13.77
C PRO A 300 -3.44 -4.73 -13.40
N GLU A 301 -3.29 -6.04 -13.30
CA GLU A 301 -4.39 -6.95 -12.92
C GLU A 301 -4.86 -6.71 -11.48
N PHE A 302 -3.89 -6.55 -10.57
CA PHE A 302 -4.11 -6.35 -9.14
C PHE A 302 -3.31 -5.15 -8.65
N VAL A 303 -3.96 -4.31 -7.86
CA VAL A 303 -3.33 -3.18 -7.20
C VAL A 303 -3.76 -3.08 -5.75
N VAL A 304 -2.91 -2.46 -4.95
CA VAL A 304 -3.23 -2.01 -3.60
C VAL A 304 -3.31 -0.50 -3.62
N PHE A 305 -4.27 0.08 -2.91
CA PHE A 305 -4.43 1.52 -2.77
C PHE A 305 -4.48 1.90 -1.29
N GLN A 306 -4.27 3.19 -0.98
CA GLN A 306 -4.32 3.71 0.40
C GLN A 306 -5.63 4.46 0.68
N GLU A 307 -6.10 5.21 -0.31
CA GLU A 307 -7.23 6.14 -0.16
C GLU A 307 -8.16 6.05 -1.36
N VAL A 308 -9.43 6.35 -1.10
CA VAL A 308 -10.48 6.46 -2.11
C VAL A 308 -11.07 7.86 -2.05
N MET A 309 -11.10 8.53 -3.19
CA MET A 309 -11.66 9.86 -3.36
C MET A 309 -12.92 9.77 -4.21
N ARG A 310 -14.06 10.14 -3.64
CA ARG A 310 -15.35 10.19 -4.36
C ARG A 310 -15.59 11.60 -4.89
N THR A 311 -15.73 11.70 -6.21
CA THR A 311 -16.10 12.92 -6.94
C THR A 311 -17.21 12.57 -7.93
N ASN A 312 -17.17 13.05 -9.18
CA ASN A 312 -17.98 12.51 -10.28
C ASN A 312 -17.64 11.05 -10.60
N LYS A 313 -16.39 10.64 -10.32
CA LYS A 313 -15.93 9.25 -10.35
C LYS A 313 -15.29 8.89 -9.02
N VAL A 314 -15.23 7.59 -8.73
CA VAL A 314 -14.54 7.06 -7.57
C VAL A 314 -13.10 6.76 -7.96
N TRP A 315 -12.16 7.46 -7.34
CA TRP A 315 -10.73 7.38 -7.65
C TRP A 315 -9.95 6.72 -6.53
N MET A 316 -9.08 5.77 -6.86
CA MET A 316 -8.09 5.23 -5.93
C MET A 316 -6.79 6.04 -6.02
N LYS A 317 -6.21 6.36 -4.85
CA LYS A 317 -4.96 7.12 -4.70
C LYS A 317 -3.89 6.30 -3.99
N THR A 318 -2.64 6.67 -4.27
CA THR A 318 -1.44 6.02 -3.74
C THR A 318 -1.43 4.53 -4.10
N VAL A 319 -1.40 4.25 -5.39
CA VAL A 319 -1.61 2.92 -5.94
C VAL A 319 -0.26 2.20 -6.11
N THR A 320 -0.25 0.90 -5.82
CA THR A 320 0.91 0.01 -5.99
C THR A 320 0.51 -1.26 -6.73
N LYS A 321 1.22 -1.58 -7.81
CA LYS A 321 1.05 -2.84 -8.56
C LYS A 321 1.56 -4.03 -7.74
N ILE A 322 0.71 -5.03 -7.55
CA ILE A 322 1.03 -6.24 -6.76
C ILE A 322 0.94 -7.51 -7.60
N ASN A 323 1.57 -8.59 -7.11
CA ASN A 323 1.41 -9.92 -7.68
C ASN A 323 0.33 -10.68 -6.89
N PRO A 324 -0.71 -11.22 -7.54
CA PRO A 324 -1.79 -11.95 -6.87
C PRO A 324 -1.30 -13.17 -6.07
N ALA A 325 -0.16 -13.77 -6.44
CA ALA A 325 0.41 -14.90 -5.72
C ALA A 325 0.84 -14.57 -4.27
N TRP A 326 0.97 -13.28 -3.92
CA TRP A 326 1.33 -12.88 -2.56
C TRP A 326 0.13 -12.88 -1.60
N LEU A 327 -1.09 -12.75 -2.12
CA LEU A 327 -2.30 -12.57 -1.32
C LEU A 327 -2.59 -13.76 -0.38
N PRO A 328 -2.45 -15.03 -0.79
CA PRO A 328 -2.68 -16.17 0.09
C PRO A 328 -1.74 -16.24 1.29
N THR A 329 -0.48 -15.82 1.11
CA THR A 329 0.52 -15.84 2.17
C THR A 329 0.42 -14.62 3.07
N LEU A 330 0.29 -13.41 2.49
CA LEU A 330 0.29 -12.15 3.23
C LEU A 330 -1.06 -11.84 3.88
N GLY A 331 -2.14 -12.32 3.29
CA GLY A 331 -3.53 -12.04 3.64
C GLY A 331 -4.34 -13.26 4.04
N ARG A 332 -3.70 -14.25 4.66
CA ARG A 332 -4.33 -15.51 5.03
C ARG A 332 -5.70 -15.39 5.73
N PRO A 333 -5.94 -14.45 6.67
CA PRO A 333 -7.27 -14.27 7.27
C PRO A 333 -8.38 -13.90 6.28
N MET A 334 -8.02 -13.33 5.14
CA MET A 334 -8.93 -12.94 4.06
C MET A 334 -9.04 -13.99 2.95
N CYS A 335 -8.36 -15.13 3.08
CA CYS A 335 -8.40 -16.20 2.10
C CYS A 335 -9.19 -17.41 2.61
N THR A 336 -10.01 -17.96 1.73
CA THR A 336 -10.57 -19.31 1.86
C THR A 336 -9.92 -20.23 0.84
N PHE A 337 -9.87 -21.53 1.10
CA PHE A 337 -9.20 -22.49 0.23
C PHE A 337 -10.19 -23.57 -0.21
N SER A 338 -10.11 -23.95 -1.49
CA SER A 338 -10.92 -25.03 -2.04
C SER A 338 -10.60 -26.38 -1.37
N LYS A 339 -11.42 -27.39 -1.66
CA LYS A 339 -11.04 -28.78 -1.38
C LYS A 339 -9.72 -29.10 -2.10
N PRO A 340 -8.80 -29.86 -1.46
CA PRO A 340 -7.59 -30.35 -2.09
C PRO A 340 -7.89 -31.10 -3.38
N VAL A 341 -7.17 -30.76 -4.45
CA VAL A 341 -7.18 -31.58 -5.67
C VAL A 341 -6.31 -32.81 -5.43
N GLU A 342 -6.86 -33.99 -5.65
CA GLU A 342 -6.13 -35.24 -5.46
C GLU A 342 -4.96 -35.32 -6.45
N THR A 343 -3.75 -35.38 -5.89
CA THR A 343 -2.51 -35.63 -6.64
C THR A 343 -1.98 -37.01 -6.26
N ALA A 344 -1.08 -37.61 -7.05
CA ALA A 344 -0.50 -38.93 -6.74
C ALA A 344 0.19 -39.02 -5.36
N SER A 345 0.65 -37.88 -4.81
CA SER A 345 1.15 -37.79 -3.43
C SER A 345 0.03 -37.77 -2.37
N THR A 346 -1.16 -37.27 -2.73
CA THR A 346 -2.33 -37.20 -1.86
C THR A 346 -2.95 -38.59 -1.66
N SER A 347 -2.90 -39.47 -2.67
CA SER A 347 -3.41 -40.85 -2.61
C SER A 347 -2.55 -41.79 -1.75
N LEU A 348 -1.26 -41.50 -1.60
CA LEU A 348 -0.36 -42.19 -0.65
C LEU A 348 -0.62 -41.74 0.81
N ALA A 349 -0.96 -40.47 1.03
CA ALA A 349 -1.24 -39.91 2.36
C ALA A 349 -2.66 -40.19 2.89
N THR A 350 -3.65 -40.48 2.03
CA THR A 350 -4.95 -41.01 2.46
C THR A 350 -4.87 -42.42 3.06
N LYS A 351 -3.73 -43.10 2.90
CA LYS A 351 -3.41 -44.36 3.59
C LYS A 351 -2.67 -44.16 4.92
N ALA A 352 -2.38 -42.92 5.33
CA ALA A 352 -1.78 -42.64 6.63
C ALA A 352 -2.84 -42.77 7.73
N ASP A 353 -2.49 -43.50 8.78
CA ASP A 353 -3.36 -43.84 9.91
C ASP A 353 -3.96 -42.57 10.56
N PRO A 354 -5.30 -42.44 10.71
CA PRO A 354 -5.95 -41.26 11.30
C PRO A 354 -5.59 -41.00 12.78
N THR A 355 -4.80 -41.90 13.39
CA THR A 355 -4.30 -41.82 14.76
C THR A 355 -2.95 -41.08 14.90
N MET A 356 -2.25 -40.80 13.80
CA MET A 356 -0.94 -40.12 13.79
C MET A 356 -1.10 -38.58 13.72
N ASP A 357 -1.44 -37.97 14.86
CA ASP A 357 -1.51 -36.50 15.02
C ASP A 357 -0.14 -35.88 14.65
N GLY A 358 -0.15 -34.88 13.77
CA GLY A 358 1.09 -34.26 13.25
C GLY A 358 1.55 -34.71 11.85
N SER A 359 0.90 -35.69 11.23
CA SER A 359 1.15 -36.04 9.82
C SER A 359 0.98 -34.83 8.90
N THR A 360 1.93 -34.59 7.99
CA THR A 360 1.82 -33.53 6.98
C THR A 360 1.64 -34.09 5.56
N ARG A 361 0.89 -33.36 4.73
CA ARG A 361 0.75 -33.67 3.30
C ARG A 361 0.79 -32.41 2.45
N LYS A 362 1.32 -32.53 1.24
CA LYS A 362 1.31 -31.46 0.23
C LYS A 362 0.13 -31.65 -0.71
N THR A 363 -0.68 -30.62 -0.87
CA THR A 363 -1.86 -30.64 -1.75
C THR A 363 -1.96 -29.37 -2.59
N ILE A 364 -2.58 -29.49 -3.75
CA ILE A 364 -2.89 -28.34 -4.60
C ILE A 364 -4.27 -27.83 -4.21
N VAL A 365 -4.34 -26.53 -3.92
CA VAL A 365 -5.59 -25.85 -3.57
C VAL A 365 -5.73 -24.55 -4.34
N THR A 366 -6.96 -24.17 -4.63
CA THR A 366 -7.30 -22.89 -5.24
C THR A 366 -7.68 -21.92 -4.14
N PRO A 367 -6.88 -20.86 -3.87
CA PRO A 367 -7.26 -19.84 -2.93
C PRO A 367 -8.34 -18.95 -3.51
N ARG A 368 -9.27 -18.53 -2.67
CA ARG A 368 -10.26 -17.49 -2.93
C ARG A 368 -10.00 -16.35 -1.97
N PHE A 369 -9.79 -15.15 -2.51
CA PHE A 369 -9.45 -13.97 -1.74
C PHE A 369 -10.63 -13.01 -1.65
N GLY A 370 -10.90 -12.52 -0.44
CA GLY A 370 -11.96 -11.56 -0.14
C GLY A 370 -13.23 -12.16 0.47
N PRO A 371 -14.13 -11.31 0.99
CA PRO A 371 -15.39 -11.74 1.60
C PRO A 371 -16.39 -12.29 0.58
N GLY A 372 -17.28 -13.18 1.04
CA GLY A 372 -18.37 -13.74 0.23
C GLY A 372 -17.90 -14.74 -0.82
N VAL A 373 -18.28 -14.53 -2.09
CA VAL A 373 -17.89 -15.40 -3.21
C VAL A 373 -16.38 -15.34 -3.47
N GLY A 374 -15.73 -14.23 -3.09
CA GLY A 374 -14.28 -14.02 -3.23
C GLY A 374 -13.81 -14.08 -4.70
N ILE A 375 -12.53 -13.84 -4.93
CA ILE A 375 -11.91 -13.95 -6.24
C ILE A 375 -10.96 -15.15 -6.25
N GLU A 376 -11.18 -16.05 -7.21
CA GLU A 376 -10.33 -17.21 -7.41
C GLU A 376 -8.96 -16.80 -7.92
N LEU A 377 -7.94 -17.16 -7.15
CA LEU A 377 -6.55 -16.97 -7.51
C LEU A 377 -6.02 -18.24 -8.18
N LYS A 378 -4.81 -18.15 -8.75
CA LYS A 378 -4.15 -19.32 -9.34
C LYS A 378 -3.94 -20.42 -8.29
N PRO A 379 -4.07 -21.71 -8.66
CA PRO A 379 -3.79 -22.82 -7.75
C PRO A 379 -2.38 -22.77 -7.19
N ILE A 380 -2.24 -23.08 -5.90
CA ILE A 380 -0.97 -23.10 -5.18
C ILE A 380 -0.76 -24.44 -4.49
N LEU A 381 0.50 -24.82 -4.31
CA LEU A 381 0.88 -25.94 -3.46
C LEU A 381 0.87 -25.47 -2.00
N MET A 382 0.10 -26.13 -1.15
CA MET A 382 0.10 -25.88 0.30
C MET A 382 0.36 -27.16 1.08
N GLU A 383 0.88 -26.98 2.30
CA GLU A 383 1.06 -28.05 3.26
C GLU A 383 -0.13 -28.07 4.23
N GLN A 384 -0.67 -29.26 4.48
CA GLN A 384 -1.67 -29.50 5.50
C GLN A 384 -1.07 -30.36 6.59
N ARG A 385 -1.40 -30.05 7.84
CA ARG A 385 -1.08 -30.87 9.02
C ARG A 385 -2.37 -31.40 9.63
N LEU A 386 -2.36 -32.67 9.98
CA LEU A 386 -3.45 -33.28 10.73
C LEU A 386 -3.37 -32.79 12.19
N VAL A 387 -4.42 -32.12 12.65
CA VAL A 387 -4.57 -31.65 14.02
C VAL A 387 -5.92 -32.13 14.54
N LYS A 388 -5.93 -33.01 15.54
CA LYS A 388 -7.16 -33.57 16.16
C LYS A 388 -8.13 -34.16 15.13
N GLY A 389 -7.60 -34.92 14.17
CA GLY A 389 -8.40 -35.59 13.13
C GLY A 389 -8.91 -34.68 12.01
N ARG A 390 -8.54 -33.39 11.99
CA ARG A 390 -8.86 -32.46 10.89
C ARG A 390 -7.58 -31.96 10.21
N TRP A 391 -7.56 -31.99 8.88
CA TRP A 391 -6.49 -31.38 8.10
C TRP A 391 -6.60 -29.87 8.14
N VAL A 392 -5.60 -29.22 8.73
CA VAL A 392 -5.50 -27.76 8.80
C VAL A 392 -4.34 -27.32 7.93
N PHE A 393 -4.54 -26.32 7.07
CA PHE A 393 -3.43 -25.73 6.31
C PHE A 393 -2.41 -25.17 7.30
N VAL A 394 -1.11 -25.37 7.03
CA VAL A 394 -0.02 -24.84 7.86
C VAL A 394 0.45 -23.50 7.33
#